data_AF-A0A1A6GDY8-F1
#
_entry.id   AF-A0A1A6GDY8-F1
#
_cell.length_a   1.000
_cell.length_b   1.000
_cell.length_c   1.000
_cell.angle_alpha   90.00
_cell.angle_beta   90.00
_cell.angle_gamma   90.00
#
_symmetry.space_group_name_H-M   'P 1'
#
loop_
_entity.id
_entity.type
_entity.pdbx_description
1 polymer ?
#
loop_
_entity_poly.entity_id
_entity_poly.type
_entity_poly.pdbx_seq_one_letter_code
_entity_poly.pdbx_strand_id
1 'polypeptide(L)' 'MLHYTEDGQEYIMTGMDVSMVMGANTAREVAAGKFCETTIGSKVIQNGLHFKELLQTPNFRITPMLWNSVEH' A
#
# COMPACT_ATOMS: atom_id res chain seq x y z
N MET A 1 9.87 -7.76 7.85
CA MET A 1 8.83 -8.59 8.48
C MET A 1 7.66 -7.67 8.74
N LEU A 2 6.42 -8.02 8.37
CA LEU A 2 5.26 -7.18 8.69
C LEU A 2 4.62 -7.67 9.98
N HIS A 3 4.46 -6.73 10.90
CA HIS A 3 3.87 -6.92 12.21
C HIS A 3 2.49 -6.27 12.17
N TYR A 4 1.47 -7.00 12.57
CA TYR A 4 0.10 -6.49 12.69
C TYR A 4 -0.46 -6.86 14.06
N THR A 5 -1.16 -5.94 14.70
CA THR A 5 -1.76 -6.15 16.02
C THR A 5 -3.27 -6.16 15.90
N GLU A 6 -3.91 -7.22 16.41
CA GLU A 6 -5.36 -7.36 16.53
C GLU A 6 -5.69 -7.93 17.90
N ASP A 7 -6.66 -7.33 18.59
CA ASP A 7 -7.06 -7.71 19.96
C ASP A 7 -5.90 -7.81 20.97
N GLY A 8 -4.85 -7.01 20.75
CA GLY A 8 -3.65 -6.99 21.60
C GLY A 8 -2.66 -8.14 21.33
N GLN A 9 -2.91 -8.99 20.34
CA GLN A 9 -1.96 -10.01 19.87
C GLN A 9 -1.18 -9.53 18.66
N GLU A 10 0.12 -9.80 18.65
CA GLU A 10 1.02 -9.49 17.54
C GLU A 10 1.14 -10.68 16.59
N TYR A 11 0.83 -10.44 15.32
CA TYR A 11 0.93 -11.40 14.25
C TYR A 11 2.08 -11.03 13.32
N ILE A 12 2.86 -12.04 12.97
CA ILE A 12 3.96 -11.92 12.03
C ILE A 12 3.55 -12.63 10.74
N MET A 13 3.34 -11.87 9.68
CA MET A 13 3.12 -12.45 8.35
C MET A 13 4.47 -12.92 7.77
N THR A 14 4.60 -14.22 7.54
CA THR A 14 5.78 -14.85 6.93
C THR A 14 5.40 -15.60 5.64
N GLY A 15 6.36 -15.73 4.72
CA GLY A 15 6.20 -16.54 3.50
C GLY A 15 5.47 -15.88 2.32
N MET A 16 5.05 -14.62 2.43
CA MET A 16 4.43 -13.86 1.33
C MET A 16 5.06 -12.48 1.18
N ASP A 17 5.21 -12.03 -0.07
CA ASP A 17 5.55 -10.65 -0.37
C ASP A 17 4.32 -9.76 -0.17
N VAL A 18 4.48 -8.69 0.61
CA VAL A 18 3.40 -7.76 0.91
C VAL A 18 3.77 -6.37 0.39
N SER A 19 2.81 -5.76 -0.30
CA SER A 19 2.86 -4.36 -0.72
C SER A 19 1.89 -3.53 0.12
N MET A 20 2.17 -2.24 0.30
CA MET A 20 1.36 -1.33 1.12
C MET A 20 0.90 -0.14 0.31
N VAL A 21 -0.38 0.23 0.44
CA VAL A 21 -0.92 1.50 -0.09
C VAL A 21 -0.96 2.50 1.06
N MET A 22 -0.24 3.61 0.93
CA MET A 22 -0.11 4.62 1.98
C MET A 22 -0.18 6.02 1.38
N GLY A 23 -0.94 6.91 2.01
CA GLY A 23 -1.08 8.30 1.58
C GLY A 23 -2.12 9.07 2.39
N ALA A 24 -2.36 10.32 1.98
CA ALA A 24 -3.41 11.17 2.53
C ALA A 24 -4.76 10.81 1.87
N ASN A 25 -5.30 9.63 2.21
CA ASN A 25 -6.49 9.08 1.59
C ASN A 25 -7.55 8.68 2.62
N THR A 26 -8.48 9.58 2.93
CA THR A 26 -9.64 9.22 3.76
C THR A 26 -10.65 8.41 2.94
N ALA A 27 -11.15 7.31 3.50
CA ALA A 27 -12.09 6.42 2.80
C ALA A 27 -13.32 7.16 2.27
N ARG A 28 -13.85 8.12 3.05
CA ARG A 28 -14.99 8.94 2.66
C ARG A 28 -14.73 9.77 1.41
N GLU A 29 -13.56 10.37 1.29
CA GLU A 29 -13.23 11.26 0.16
C GLU A 29 -12.91 10.48 -1.09
N VAL A 30 -12.20 9.35 -0.95
CA VAL A 30 -11.96 8.41 -2.05
C VAL A 30 -13.28 7.86 -2.59
N ALA A 31 -14.20 7.45 -1.71
CA ALA A 31 -15.53 6.96 -2.12
C ALA A 31 -16.39 8.04 -2.80
N ALA A 32 -16.22 9.31 -2.42
CA ALA A 32 -16.86 10.44 -3.08
C ALA A 32 -16.16 10.86 -4.39
N GLY A 33 -15.11 10.16 -4.82
CA GLY A 33 -14.36 10.47 -6.03
C GLY A 33 -13.57 11.78 -5.96
N LYS A 34 -13.26 12.28 -4.76
CA LYS A 34 -12.37 13.44 -4.63
C LYS A 34 -10.96 13.05 -5.05
N PHE A 35 -10.26 13.98 -5.69
CA PHE A 35 -8.87 13.78 -6.10
C PHE A 35 -7.96 13.59 -4.89
N CYS A 36 -7.14 12.53 -4.92
CA CYS A 36 -5.97 12.39 -4.06
C CYS A 36 -4.87 11.57 -4.74
N GLU A 37 -3.70 11.62 -4.12
CA GLU A 37 -2.51 10.89 -4.53
C GLU A 37 -2.10 9.92 -3.42
N THR A 38 -1.62 8.74 -3.81
CA THR A 38 -1.15 7.73 -2.89
C THR A 38 0.08 7.02 -3.44
N THR A 39 0.73 6.27 -2.58
CA THR A 39 1.97 5.57 -2.89
C THR A 39 1.83 4.09 -2.58
N ILE A 40 2.28 3.24 -3.51
CA ILE A 40 2.40 1.80 -3.26
C ILE A 40 3.86 1.46 -2.98
N GLY A 41 4.16 1.11 -1.74
CA GLY A 41 5.45 0.54 -1.35
C GLY A 41 5.46 -0.96 -1.59
N SER A 42 6.44 -1.48 -2.32
CA SER A 42 6.57 -2.93 -2.55
C SER A 42 8.02 -3.38 -2.57
N LYS A 43 8.32 -4.54 -1.99
CA LYS A 43 9.65 -5.19 -2.11
C LYS A 43 9.93 -5.70 -3.53
N VAL A 44 8.88 -6.12 -4.23
CA VAL A 44 8.93 -6.55 -5.64
C VAL A 44 8.22 -5.50 -6.48
N ILE A 45 8.96 -4.77 -7.31
CA ILE A 45 8.42 -3.60 -8.03
C ILE A 45 7.26 -3.99 -8.96
N GLN A 46 7.31 -5.20 -9.53
CA GLN A 46 6.26 -5.76 -10.40
C GLN A 46 4.92 -5.87 -9.66
N ASN A 47 4.93 -6.27 -8.38
CA ASN A 47 3.70 -6.28 -7.57
C ASN A 47 3.12 -4.86 -7.43
N GLY A 48 3.98 -3.86 -7.18
CA GLY A 48 3.57 -2.46 -7.11
C GLY A 48 2.96 -1.95 -8.42
N LEU A 49 3.50 -2.37 -9.57
CA LEU A 49 2.96 -2.04 -10.89
C LEU A 49 1.60 -2.70 -11.14
N HIS A 50 1.45 -3.99 -10.82
CA HIS A 50 0.16 -4.68 -10.94
C HIS A 50 -0.91 -4.04 -10.05
N PHE A 51 -0.58 -3.69 -8.80
CA PHE A 51 -1.54 -3.01 -7.92
C PHE A 51 -1.87 -1.59 -8.39
N LYS A 52 -0.90 -0.87 -8.99
CA LYS A 52 -1.20 0.41 -9.65
C LYS A 52 -2.22 0.25 -10.76
N GLU A 53 -2.06 -0.75 -11.62
CA GLU A 53 -2.99 -1.01 -12.72
C GLU A 53 -4.40 -1.34 -12.20
N LEU A 54 -4.49 -2.13 -11.13
CA LEU A 54 -5.76 -2.54 -10.53
C LEU A 54 -6.49 -1.42 -9.79
N LEU A 55 -5.77 -0.54 -9.08
CA LEU A 55 -6.36 0.41 -8.13
C LEU A 55 -6.41 1.86 -8.65
N GLN A 56 -5.61 2.21 -9.65
CA GLN A 56 -5.56 3.58 -10.13
C GLN A 56 -6.85 3.99 -10.83
N THR A 57 -7.34 5.19 -10.52
CA THR A 57 -8.46 5.83 -11.22
C THR A 57 -8.08 7.28 -11.54
N PRO A 58 -8.87 8.03 -12.35
CA PRO A 58 -8.56 9.45 -12.63
C PRO A 58 -8.40 10.32 -11.37
N ASN A 59 -9.12 9.99 -10.29
CA ASN A 59 -9.13 10.73 -9.03
C ASN A 59 -8.29 10.05 -7.92
N PHE A 60 -7.73 8.87 -8.17
CA PHE A 60 -6.87 8.15 -7.23
C PHE A 60 -5.56 7.79 -7.93
N ARG A 61 -4.61 8.74 -7.93
CA ARG A 61 -3.34 8.57 -8.65
C ARG A 61 -2.32 7.84 -7.80
N ILE A 62 -1.68 6.84 -8.40
CA ILE A 62 -0.79 5.93 -7.67
C ILE A 62 0.64 6.07 -8.18
N THR A 63 1.58 6.22 -7.25
CA THR A 63 3.02 6.13 -7.52
C THR A 63 3.58 4.84 -6.89
N PRO A 64 4.03 3.85 -7.69
CA PRO A 64 4.67 2.67 -7.16
C PRO A 64 6.14 2.97 -6.85
N MET A 65 6.63 2.47 -5.72
CA MET A 65 8.02 2.63 -5.32
C MET A 65 8.58 1.34 -4.73
N LEU A 66 9.87 1.11 -4.95
CA LEU A 66 10.59 0.02 -4.30
C LEU A 66 10.71 0.35 -2.81
N TRP A 67 10.13 -0.50 -1.98
CA TRP A 67 10.29 -0.39 -0.53
C TRP A 67 11.55 -1.13 -0.12
N ASN A 68 12.61 -0.35 0.12
CA ASN A 68 13.80 -0.86 0.76
C ASN A 68 13.55 -0.80 2.26
N SER A 69 13.32 -1.95 2.90
CA SER A 69 13.43 -2.02 4.36
C SER A 69 14.86 -1.65 4.70
N VAL A 70 15.06 -0.49 5.32
CA VAL A 70 16.31 -0.24 6.04
C VAL A 70 16.38 -1.34 7.09
N GLU A 71 17.28 -2.30 6.91
CA GLU A 71 17.46 -3.35 7.90
C GLU A 71 17.99 -2.68 9.17
N HIS A 72 17.22 -2.81 10.25
CA HIS A 72 17.61 -2.49 11.62
C HIS A 72 17.49 -3.78 12.41
#